data_AF-A0A7J8QE83-F1
#
_entry.id   AF-A0A7J8QE83-F1
#
_cell.length_a   1.000
_cell.length_b   1.000
_cell.length_c   1.000
_cell.angle_alpha   90.00
_cell.angle_beta   90.00
_cell.angle_gamma   90.00
#
_symmetry.space_group_name_H-M   'P 1'
#
loop_
_entity.id
_entity.type
_entity.pdbx_description
1 polymer ?
#
loop_
_entity_poly.entity_id
_entity_poly.type
_entity_poly.pdbx_seq_one_letter_code
_entity_poly.pdbx_strand_id
1 'polypeptide(L)'
;MNIFRLAGDMTHLFSVLVLLLKIHTIKSCAGISLKTQELYAIVFTTRYLDLFTTYISLYNTIMKLIFLGSSISIVWYMRHHKVVRRSYDKDQDTFRHYLLMLPCLLLALLINEKFTFLEVMWAFSLYLEAVAILPQLVLLQRTRN
;
A
#
# COMPACT_ATOMS: atom_id res chain seq x y z
N MET A 1 -20.68 4.52 -11.40
CA MET A 1 -19.56 5.26 -10.79
C MET A 1 -20.09 6.62 -10.36
N ASN A 2 -19.82 7.09 -9.14
CA ASN A 2 -20.17 8.45 -8.72
C ASN A 2 -18.96 9.38 -8.95
N ILE A 3 -19.19 10.67 -9.17
CA ILE A 3 -18.12 11.64 -9.45
C ILE A 3 -17.13 11.77 -8.30
N PHE A 4 -17.61 11.70 -7.05
CA PHE A 4 -16.75 11.71 -5.85
C PHE A 4 -15.81 10.51 -5.80
N ARG A 5 -16.31 9.33 -6.17
CA ARG A 5 -15.50 8.10 -6.20
C ARG A 5 -14.43 8.18 -7.29
N LEU A 6 -14.81 8.67 -8.48
CA LEU A 6 -13.86 8.88 -9.57
C LEU A 6 -12.76 9.86 -9.17
N ALA A 7 -13.13 10.99 -8.55
CA ALA A 7 -12.18 11.99 -8.09
C ALA A 7 -11.21 11.41 -7.05
N GLY A 8 -11.71 10.63 -6.08
CA GLY A 8 -10.89 9.93 -5.10
C GLY A 8 -9.92 8.92 -5.72
N ASP A 9 -10.38 8.12 -6.68
CA ASP A 9 -9.54 7.16 -7.39
C ASP A 9 -8.41 7.88 -8.17
N MET A 10 -8.73 9.01 -8.82
CA MET A 10 -7.76 9.80 -9.58
C MET A 10 -6.73 10.49 -8.68
N THR A 11 -7.14 11.06 -7.54
CA THR A 11 -6.19 11.68 -6.59
C THR A 11 -5.30 10.63 -5.94
N HIS A 12 -5.83 9.46 -5.62
CA HIS A 12 -5.04 8.34 -5.14
C HIS A 12 -4.01 7.89 -6.18
N LEU A 13 -4.44 7.68 -7.43
CA LEU A 13 -3.53 7.33 -8.53
C LEU A 13 -2.43 8.38 -8.71
N PHE A 14 -2.80 9.66 -8.71
CA PHE A 14 -1.85 10.75 -8.83
C PHE A 14 -0.78 10.71 -7.72
N SER A 15 -1.19 10.50 -6.47
CA SER A 15 -0.26 10.43 -5.34
C SER A 15 0.77 9.30 -5.48
N VAL A 16 0.34 8.12 -5.93
CA VAL A 16 1.21 6.95 -6.13
C VAL A 16 2.17 7.18 -7.28
N LEU A 17 1.70 7.76 -8.39
CA LEU A 17 2.55 8.11 -9.53
C LEU A 17 3.60 9.16 -9.16
N VAL A 18 3.23 10.19 -8.41
CA VAL A 18 4.18 11.22 -7.93
C VAL A 18 5.26 10.59 -7.05
N LEU A 19 4.90 9.68 -6.14
CA LEU A 19 5.86 8.99 -5.30
C LEU A 19 6.83 8.14 -6.12
N LEU A 20 6.31 7.34 -7.05
CA LEU A 20 7.12 6.49 -7.91
C LEU A 20 8.06 7.32 -8.81
N LEU A 21 7.55 8.39 -9.41
CA LEU A 21 8.35 9.33 -10.23
C LEU A 21 9.43 10.01 -9.38
N LYS A 22 9.11 10.45 -8.16
CA LYS A 22 10.10 11.03 -7.24
C LYS A 22 11.25 10.06 -6.97
N ILE A 23 10.93 8.81 -6.61
CA ILE A 23 11.95 7.77 -6.34
C ILE A 23 12.75 7.48 -7.61
N HIS A 24 12.09 7.40 -8.76
CA HIS A 24 12.75 7.12 -10.04
C HIS A 24 13.67 8.24 -10.50
N THR A 25 13.28 9.51 -10.36
CA THR A 25 14.06 10.66 -10.84
C THR A 25 15.18 11.03 -9.88
N ILE A 26 14.90 11.09 -8.58
CA ILE A 26 15.88 11.49 -7.56
C ILE A 26 16.84 10.32 -7.24
N LYS A 27 16.44 9.07 -7.55
CA LYS A 27 17.17 7.84 -7.21
C LYS A 27 17.44 7.72 -5.70
N SER A 28 16.58 8.31 -4.88
CA SER A 28 16.66 8.30 -3.41
C SER A 28 15.29 7.98 -2.81
N CYS A 29 15.30 7.26 -1.69
CA CYS A 29 14.14 6.98 -0.84
C CYS A 29 14.33 7.49 0.59
N ALA A 30 15.26 8.44 0.80
CA ALA A 30 15.44 9.09 2.09
C ALA A 30 14.11 9.71 2.58
N GLY A 31 13.76 9.44 3.84
CA GLY A 31 12.51 9.92 4.45
C GLY A 31 11.24 9.14 4.04
N ILE A 32 11.36 8.02 3.32
CA ILE A 32 10.24 7.14 2.95
C ILE A 32 10.35 5.83 3.75
N SER A 33 9.30 5.50 4.50
CA SER A 33 9.19 4.24 5.23
C SER A 33 8.92 3.10 4.25
N LEU A 34 9.81 2.12 4.24
CA LEU A 34 9.62 0.89 3.48
C LEU A 34 8.44 0.10 4.06
N LYS A 35 8.26 0.14 5.38
CA LYS A 35 7.17 -0.57 6.05
C LYS A 35 5.80 -0.13 5.59
N THR A 36 5.57 1.16 5.43
CA THR A 36 4.31 1.67 4.87
C THR A 36 4.11 1.19 3.42
N GLN A 37 5.14 1.21 2.58
CA GLN A 37 5.02 0.74 1.20
C GLN A 37 4.72 -0.77 1.11
N GLU A 38 5.33 -1.57 1.99
CA GLU A 38 5.02 -3.00 2.09
C GLU A 38 3.57 -3.25 2.53
N LEU A 39 3.07 -2.48 3.50
CA LEU A 39 1.67 -2.58 3.94
C LEU A 39 0.70 -2.22 2.82
N TYR A 40 0.94 -1.14 2.07
CA TYR A 40 0.09 -0.80 0.92
C TYR A 40 0.16 -1.85 -0.20
N ALA A 41 1.32 -2.45 -0.46
CA ALA A 41 1.40 -3.57 -1.40
C ALA A 41 0.54 -4.76 -0.94
N ILE A 42 0.58 -5.12 0.35
CA ILE A 42 -0.27 -6.18 0.92
C ILE A 42 -1.76 -5.81 0.81
N VAL A 43 -2.13 -4.56 1.11
CA VAL A 43 -3.50 -4.05 0.94
C VAL A 43 -3.99 -4.28 -0.48
N PHE A 44 -3.26 -3.84 -1.50
CA PHE A 44 -3.72 -3.98 -2.88
C PHE A 44 -3.71 -5.43 -3.36
N THR A 45 -2.72 -6.24 -2.95
CA THR A 45 -2.70 -7.67 -3.27
C THR A 45 -3.91 -8.39 -2.69
N THR A 46 -4.25 -8.15 -1.42
CA THR A 46 -5.39 -8.82 -0.76
C THR A 46 -6.74 -8.28 -1.22
N ARG A 47 -6.83 -6.99 -1.54
CA ARG A 47 -8.04 -6.35 -2.05
C ARG A 47 -8.42 -6.78 -3.46
N TYR A 48 -7.44 -7.02 -4.31
CA TYR A 48 -7.63 -7.28 -5.74
C TYR A 48 -7.45 -8.76 -6.10
N LEU A 49 -7.61 -9.68 -5.15
CA LEU A 49 -7.62 -11.13 -5.42
C LEU A 49 -8.73 -11.52 -6.41
N ASP A 50 -9.80 -10.73 -6.48
CA ASP A 50 -10.93 -10.90 -7.39
C ASP A 50 -10.61 -10.52 -8.85
N LEU A 51 -9.41 -9.99 -9.13
CA LEU A 51 -9.01 -9.50 -10.46
C LEU A 51 -9.18 -10.55 -11.57
N PHE A 52 -8.95 -11.83 -11.25
CA PHE A 52 -9.06 -12.94 -12.20
C PHE A 52 -10.40 -13.67 -12.14
N THR A 53 -11.23 -13.41 -11.13
CA THR A 53 -12.51 -14.10 -10.93
C THR A 53 -13.71 -13.25 -11.33
N THR A 54 -13.58 -11.93 -11.32
CA THR A 54 -14.72 -11.02 -11.50
C THR A 54 -14.34 -9.86 -12.41
N TYR A 55 -14.98 -9.82 -13.58
CA TYR A 55 -14.87 -8.68 -14.49
C TYR A 55 -16.01 -7.70 -14.25
N ILE A 56 -15.66 -6.49 -13.81
CA ILE A 56 -16.61 -5.39 -13.60
C ILE A 56 -16.60 -4.45 -14.81
N SER A 57 -15.43 -3.93 -15.16
CA SER A 57 -15.24 -3.04 -16.32
C SER A 57 -13.75 -2.91 -16.66
N LEU A 58 -13.47 -2.51 -17.90
CA LEU A 58 -12.09 -2.26 -18.35
C LEU A 58 -11.38 -1.24 -17.45
N TYR A 59 -12.06 -0.15 -17.10
CA TYR A 59 -11.52 0.85 -16.17
C TYR A 59 -11.15 0.23 -14.82
N ASN A 60 -12.03 -0.60 -14.23
CA ASN A 60 -11.76 -1.22 -12.94
C ASN A 60 -10.53 -2.15 -13.00
N THR A 61 -10.46 -3.01 -14.02
CA THR A 61 -9.33 -3.92 -14.21
C THR A 61 -8.02 -3.16 -14.41
N ILE A 62 -8.00 -2.12 -15.26
CA ILE A 62 -6.81 -1.29 -15.49
C ILE A 62 -6.37 -0.60 -14.19
N MET A 63 -7.29 0.01 -13.44
CA MET A 63 -6.94 0.69 -12.18
C MET A 63 -6.36 -0.28 -11.15
N LYS A 64 -6.95 -1.48 -11.00
CA LYS A 64 -6.40 -2.54 -10.12
C LYS A 64 -4.98 -2.93 -10.52
N LEU A 65 -4.74 -3.13 -11.83
CA LEU A 65 -3.41 -3.45 -12.36
C LEU A 65 -2.39 -2.33 -12.10
N ILE A 66 -2.79 -1.07 -12.27
CA ILE A 66 -1.91 0.07 -12.02
C ILE A 66 -1.55 0.17 -10.53
N PHE A 67 -2.53 0.07 -9.61
CA PHE A 67 -2.25 0.13 -8.17
C PHE A 67 -1.37 -1.05 -7.71
N LEU A 68 -1.64 -2.25 -8.20
CA LEU A 68 -0.82 -3.44 -7.87
C LEU A 68 0.59 -3.31 -8.45
N GLY A 69 0.72 -2.95 -9.72
CA GLY A 69 2.02 -2.82 -10.39
C GLY A 69 2.86 -1.69 -9.79
N SER A 70 2.27 -0.55 -9.50
CA SER A 70 2.98 0.60 -8.92
C SER A 70 3.43 0.33 -7.48
N SER A 71 2.58 -0.23 -6.62
CA SER A 71 2.95 -0.55 -5.23
C SER A 71 4.08 -1.59 -5.16
N ILE A 72 3.99 -2.67 -5.95
CA ILE A 72 5.07 -3.67 -6.07
C ILE A 72 6.35 -3.02 -6.60
N SER A 73 6.23 -2.14 -7.61
CA SER A 73 7.38 -1.43 -8.17
C SER A 73 8.07 -0.56 -7.13
N ILE A 74 7.34 0.20 -6.31
CA ILE A 74 7.92 1.04 -5.25
C ILE A 74 8.71 0.19 -4.26
N VAL A 75 8.11 -0.91 -3.76
CA VAL A 75 8.78 -1.83 -2.84
C VAL A 75 10.04 -2.43 -3.48
N TRP A 76 9.96 -2.84 -4.74
CA TRP A 76 11.09 -3.38 -5.48
C TRP A 76 12.21 -2.35 -5.65
N TYR A 77 11.88 -1.10 -6.01
CA TYR A 77 12.85 -0.01 -6.12
C TYR A 77 13.56 0.22 -4.79
N MET A 78 12.83 0.24 -3.68
CA MET A 78 13.44 0.45 -2.35
C MET A 78 14.30 -0.73 -1.89
N ARG A 79 13.90 -1.98 -2.18
CA ARG A 79 14.63 -3.18 -1.70
C ARG A 79 15.79 -3.61 -2.60
N HIS A 80 15.67 -3.46 -3.91
CA HIS A 80 16.57 -4.10 -4.87
C HIS A 80 17.36 -3.12 -5.73
N HIS A 81 16.86 -1.91 -5.97
CA HIS A 81 17.58 -0.95 -6.80
C HIS A 81 18.85 -0.46 -6.08
N LYS A 82 20.03 -0.71 -6.68
CA LYS A 82 21.36 -0.53 -6.07
C LYS A 82 21.57 0.84 -5.42
N VAL A 83 21.10 1.91 -6.08
CA VAL A 83 21.27 3.29 -5.60
C VAL A 83 20.23 3.66 -4.53
N VAL A 84 18.96 3.32 -4.78
CA VAL A 84 17.83 3.73 -3.92
C VAL A 84 17.92 3.04 -2.58
N ARG A 85 18.25 1.74 -2.55
CA ARG A 85 18.42 0.98 -1.31
C ARG A 85 19.46 1.59 -0.36
N ARG A 86 20.52 2.23 -0.89
CA ARG A 86 21.56 2.85 -0.06
C ARG A 86 21.09 4.10 0.69
N SER A 87 20.06 4.76 0.16
CA SER A 87 19.43 5.93 0.79
C SER A 87 18.33 5.58 1.80
N TYR A 88 18.02 4.30 1.96
CA TYR A 88 17.02 3.84 2.93
C TYR A 88 17.63 3.81 4.33
N ASP A 89 17.05 4.60 5.24
CA ASP A 89 17.43 4.63 6.65
C ASP A 89 16.65 3.58 7.44
N LYS A 90 17.28 2.42 7.64
CA LYS A 90 16.69 1.30 8.38
C LYS A 90 16.62 1.57 9.89
N ASP A 91 17.52 2.39 10.41
CA ASP A 91 17.64 2.64 11.85
C ASP A 91 16.52 3.56 12.34
N GLN A 92 15.99 4.40 11.45
CA GLN A 92 14.82 5.23 11.74
C GLN A 92 13.49 4.49 11.52
N ASP A 93 13.42 3.58 10.54
CA ASP A 93 12.21 2.82 10.18
C ASP A 93 11.99 1.56 11.04
N THR A 94 12.03 1.69 12.37
CA THR A 94 11.95 0.55 13.31
C THR A 94 10.52 0.09 13.62
N PHE A 95 9.51 0.56 12.89
CA PHE A 95 8.12 0.28 13.21
C PHE A 95 7.79 -1.21 12.99
N ARG A 96 7.18 -1.82 14.00
CA ARG A 96 6.80 -3.24 14.02
C ARG A 96 5.46 -3.43 13.30
N HIS A 97 5.47 -3.37 11.97
CA HIS A 97 4.27 -3.46 11.13
C HIS A 97 3.40 -4.74 11.33
N TYR A 98 3.96 -5.83 11.89
CA TYR A 98 3.17 -7.00 12.28
C TYR A 98 2.16 -6.71 13.41
N LEU A 99 2.42 -5.70 14.25
CA LEU A 99 1.46 -5.22 15.25
C LEU A 99 0.23 -4.57 14.63
N LEU A 100 0.28 -4.21 13.34
CA LEU A 100 -0.90 -3.76 12.59
C LEU A 100 -1.57 -4.92 11.87
N MET A 101 -0.78 -5.77 11.20
CA MET A 101 -1.32 -6.88 10.42
C MET A 101 -2.10 -7.88 11.27
N LEU A 102 -1.59 -8.25 12.46
CA LEU A 102 -2.26 -9.25 13.30
C LEU A 102 -3.63 -8.77 13.82
N PRO A 103 -3.77 -7.57 14.44
CA PRO A 103 -5.09 -7.08 14.83
C PRO A 103 -6.05 -6.87 13.65
N CYS A 104 -5.57 -6.38 12.50
CA CYS A 104 -6.41 -6.22 11.32
C CYS A 104 -6.91 -7.58 10.79
N LEU A 105 -6.08 -8.62 10.82
CA LEU A 105 -6.47 -9.97 10.41
C LEU A 105 -7.49 -10.59 11.39
N LEU A 106 -7.25 -10.44 12.69
CA LEU A 106 -8.20 -10.88 13.71
C LEU A 106 -9.55 -10.15 13.55
N LEU A 107 -9.52 -8.83 13.34
CA LEU A 107 -10.73 -8.05 13.13
C LEU A 107 -11.47 -8.49 11.87
N ALA A 108 -10.76 -8.78 10.77
CA ALA A 108 -11.36 -9.28 9.53
C ALA A 108 -11.94 -10.70 9.64
N LEU A 109 -11.46 -11.51 10.57
CA LEU A 109 -12.03 -12.83 10.85
C LEU A 109 -13.28 -12.75 11.74
N LEU A 110 -13.39 -11.72 12.58
CA LEU A 110 -14.51 -11.54 13.51
C LEU A 110 -15.61 -10.65 12.94
N ILE A 111 -15.25 -9.65 12.13
CA ILE A 111 -16.13 -8.64 11.56
C ILE A 111 -15.95 -8.64 10.04
N ASN A 112 -16.81 -9.39 9.38
CA ASN A 112 -16.87 -9.51 7.94
C ASN A 112 -18.33 -9.77 7.51
N GLU A 113 -18.67 -9.39 6.28
CA GLU A 113 -20.03 -9.56 5.77
C GLU A 113 -20.38 -11.04 5.52
N LYS A 114 -19.41 -11.80 5.00
CA LYS A 114 -19.56 -13.23 4.69
C LYS A 114 -18.27 -13.97 5.00
N PHE A 115 -18.36 -15.14 5.62
CA PHE A 115 -17.19 -15.94 5.99
C PHE A 115 -16.66 -16.75 4.79
N THR A 116 -16.21 -16.04 3.76
CA THR A 116 -15.51 -16.59 2.59
C THR A 116 -14.10 -16.02 2.53
N PHE A 117 -13.16 -16.76 1.95
CA PHE A 117 -11.77 -16.32 1.86
C PHE A 117 -11.61 -14.94 1.20
N LEU A 118 -12.29 -14.70 0.08
CA LEU A 118 -12.22 -13.43 -0.65
C LEU A 118 -12.77 -12.26 0.17
N GLU A 119 -13.90 -12.46 0.86
CA GLU A 119 -14.52 -11.42 1.67
C GLU A 119 -13.68 -11.10 2.91
N VAL A 120 -13.11 -12.11 3.58
CA VAL A 120 -12.20 -11.91 4.72
C VAL A 120 -10.93 -11.16 4.28
N MET A 121 -10.36 -11.51 3.11
CA MET A 121 -9.19 -10.78 2.57
C MET A 121 -9.55 -9.35 2.16
N TRP A 122 -10.75 -9.13 1.64
CA TRP A 122 -11.26 -7.79 1.34
C TRP A 122 -11.42 -6.94 2.62
N ALA A 123 -12.07 -7.48 3.65
CA ALA A 123 -12.23 -6.82 4.96
C ALA A 123 -10.87 -6.53 5.62
N PHE A 124 -9.95 -7.51 5.59
CA PHE A 124 -8.57 -7.34 6.04
C PHE A 124 -7.88 -6.18 5.34
N SER A 125 -7.99 -6.09 4.01
CA SER A 125 -7.40 -5.00 3.23
C SER A 125 -7.96 -3.63 3.64
N LEU A 126 -9.25 -3.55 4.00
CA LEU A 126 -9.89 -2.30 4.41
C LEU A 126 -9.36 -1.83 5.78
N TYR A 127 -9.29 -2.74 6.75
CA TYR A 127 -8.74 -2.44 8.07
C TYR A 127 -7.26 -2.10 8.02
N LEU A 128 -6.49 -2.83 7.22
CA LEU A 128 -5.05 -2.59 7.11
C LEU A 128 -4.75 -1.26 6.43
N GLU A 129 -5.50 -0.87 5.38
CA GLU A 129 -5.31 0.42 4.70
C GLU A 129 -5.49 1.60 5.63
N ALA A 130 -6.47 1.54 6.54
CA ALA A 130 -6.75 2.60 7.49
C ALA A 130 -5.55 2.91 8.41
N VAL A 131 -4.69 1.92 8.68
CA VAL A 131 -3.54 2.04 9.59
C VAL A 131 -2.19 1.95 8.88
N ALA A 132 -2.15 1.68 7.57
CA ALA A 132 -0.92 1.44 6.81
C ALA A 132 0.06 2.63 6.79
N ILE A 133 -0.45 3.84 7.01
CA ILE A 133 0.35 5.08 7.03
C ILE A 133 1.15 5.28 8.33
N LEU A 134 0.83 4.56 9.41
CA LEU A 134 1.45 4.75 10.73
C LEU A 134 2.99 4.64 10.75
N PRO A 135 3.64 3.66 10.09
CA PRO A 135 5.09 3.60 10.03
C PRO A 135 5.73 4.88 9.46
N GLN A 136 5.17 5.43 8.38
CA GLN A 136 5.62 6.68 7.77
C GLN A 136 5.48 7.87 8.72
N LEU A 137 4.39 7.97 9.47
CA LEU A 137 4.19 9.05 10.44
C LEU A 137 5.22 8.99 11.57
N VAL A 138 5.48 7.78 12.09
CA VAL A 138 6.50 7.56 13.13
C VAL A 138 7.91 7.89 12.61
N LEU A 139 8.23 7.50 11.37
CA LEU A 139 9.50 7.85 10.73
C LEU A 139 9.68 9.37 10.66
N LEU A 140 8.68 10.10 10.18
CA LEU A 140 8.74 11.57 10.07
C LEU A 140 8.91 12.26 11.43
N GLN A 141 8.29 11.75 12.49
CA GLN A 141 8.48 12.26 13.84
C GLN A 141 9.92 12.08 14.34
N ARG A 142 10.57 10.97 13.98
CA ARG A 142 11.95 10.69 14.40
C ARG A 142 13.00 11.41 13.60
N THR A 143 12.80 11.57 12.29
CA THR A 143 13.77 12.27 11.42
C THR A 143 13.76 13.79 11.63
N ARG A 144 12.69 14.34 12.23
CA ARG A 144 12.54 15.78 12.49
C ARG A 144 13.05 16.19 13.89
N ASN A 145 13.22 15.24 14.79
CA ASN A 145 13.81 15.44 16.12
C ASN A 145 15.31 15.13 16.09
#